data_AF-A0A6A7G687-F1
#
_entry.id   AF-A0A6A7G687-F1
#
_cell.length_a   1.000
_cell.length_b   1.000
_cell.length_c   1.000
_cell.angle_alpha   90.00
_cell.angle_beta   90.00
_cell.angle_gamma   90.00
#
_symmetry.space_group_name_H-M   'P 1'
#
loop_
_entity.id
_entity.type
_entity.pdbx_description
1 polymer ?
#
loop_
_entity_poly.entity_id
_entity_poly.type
_entity_poly.pdbx_seq_one_letter_code
_entity_poly.pdbx_strand_id
1 'polypeptide(L)'
;ATDRGIRVMPEFDTPGHTLSWGFGQPGLLTPCYSDGQPNGNYGPVDPTQEANYQFLKELFTEVMKLFPDHFLHLGGDEVPFGCWESNPDVMAFINDNNLVDARGLENYYFSKLLPIVSGLPTNNGYIVWEEVFNNNVALANDTIVHIWKSEDNPTEFNKEIERVTAAGYQALLSSCWYLNYISYGEDWHKYYECDPQGFNGTAEQKKLMIGGEACVWGEFIDRTNIITISWPRGSVVAERLWSDAEQTSNTDLAGPRLEEQRRRMYNRGHMAAPLNPSYCMADLD
;
A
#
# COMPACT_ATOMS: atom_id res chain seq x y z
N ALA A 1 -6.28 17.40 -8.30
CA ALA A 1 -7.03 16.49 -7.41
C ALA A 1 -8.11 17.24 -6.62
N THR A 2 -7.74 18.34 -5.95
CA THR A 2 -8.64 19.18 -5.13
C THR A 2 -9.94 19.61 -5.80
N ASP A 3 -9.90 20.11 -7.04
CA ASP A 3 -11.12 20.54 -7.78
C ASP A 3 -12.14 19.41 -8.02
N ARG A 4 -11.74 18.15 -7.78
CA ARG A 4 -12.57 16.95 -7.94
C ARG A 4 -12.86 16.26 -6.60
N GLY A 5 -12.49 16.88 -5.47
CA GLY A 5 -12.65 16.28 -4.14
C GLY A 5 -11.74 15.07 -3.89
N ILE A 6 -10.64 14.94 -4.62
CA ILE A 6 -9.69 13.82 -4.50
C ILE A 6 -8.52 14.25 -3.60
N ARG A 7 -8.26 13.45 -2.56
CA ARG A 7 -7.07 13.58 -1.69
C ARG A 7 -5.83 13.05 -2.41
N VAL A 8 -4.66 13.64 -2.15
CA VAL A 8 -3.37 13.16 -2.67
C VAL A 8 -2.54 12.72 -1.48
N MET A 9 -2.41 11.42 -1.32
CA MET A 9 -1.71 10.79 -0.23
C MET A 9 -0.37 10.27 -0.76
N PRO A 10 0.75 10.93 -0.42
CA PRO A 10 2.05 10.46 -0.86
C PRO A 10 2.45 9.20 -0.10
N GLU A 11 3.17 8.31 -0.79
CA GLU A 11 3.91 7.22 -0.20
C GLU A 11 5.39 7.40 -0.48
N PHE A 12 6.20 7.33 0.57
CA PHE A 12 7.65 7.22 0.48
C PHE A 12 8.06 6.03 1.33
N ASP A 13 7.97 4.85 0.72
CA ASP A 13 8.19 3.58 1.40
C ASP A 13 9.64 3.43 1.89
N THR A 14 9.76 3.02 3.15
CA THR A 14 11.00 2.77 3.88
C THR A 14 10.77 1.72 4.98
N PRO A 15 11.79 0.92 5.36
CA PRO A 15 13.17 0.94 4.89
C PRO A 15 13.39 0.11 3.61
N GLY A 16 12.41 -0.71 3.21
CA GLY A 16 12.36 -1.45 1.96
C GLY A 16 12.25 -0.54 0.73
N HIS A 17 12.25 -1.13 -0.47
CA HIS A 17 12.03 -0.44 -1.76
C HIS A 17 12.83 0.86 -2.02
N THR A 18 13.97 1.05 -1.34
CA THR A 18 14.75 2.31 -1.35
C THR A 18 16.00 2.28 -2.23
N LEU A 19 16.18 1.26 -3.08
CA LEU A 19 17.41 1.10 -3.88
C LEU A 19 17.75 2.36 -4.72
N SER A 20 16.74 3.04 -5.26
CA SER A 20 16.93 4.26 -6.07
C SER A 20 17.46 5.45 -5.25
N TRP A 21 17.26 5.45 -3.93
CA TRP A 21 17.62 6.56 -3.04
C TRP A 21 19.13 6.63 -2.79
N GLY A 22 19.79 5.45 -2.77
CA GLY A 22 21.22 5.34 -2.51
C GLY A 22 22.11 6.07 -3.52
N PHE A 23 21.62 6.31 -4.75
CA PHE A 23 22.35 7.10 -5.76
C PHE A 23 22.42 8.59 -5.41
N GLY A 24 21.40 9.11 -4.71
CA GLY A 24 21.31 10.52 -4.32
C GLY A 24 21.81 10.79 -2.89
N GLN A 25 21.77 9.78 -2.01
CA GLN A 25 22.15 9.89 -0.61
C GLN A 25 23.19 8.82 -0.24
N PRO A 26 24.51 9.12 -0.38
CA PRO A 26 25.57 8.20 0.01
C PRO A 26 25.48 7.81 1.50
N GLY A 27 25.63 6.52 1.81
CA GLY A 27 25.56 5.99 3.17
C GLY A 27 24.15 5.71 3.68
N LEU A 28 23.11 5.96 2.88
CA LEU A 28 21.72 5.66 3.27
C LEU A 28 21.43 4.16 3.32
N LEU A 29 21.88 3.40 2.31
CA LEU A 29 21.56 1.98 2.16
C LEU A 29 22.64 1.10 2.77
N THR A 30 22.24 -0.04 3.34
CA THR A 30 23.18 -1.03 3.88
C THR A 30 23.97 -1.70 2.75
N PRO A 31 25.33 -1.68 2.77
CA PRO A 31 26.13 -2.49 1.88
C PRO A 31 25.99 -3.98 2.23
N CYS A 32 25.73 -4.83 1.23
CA CYS A 32 25.61 -6.27 1.45
C CYS A 32 26.98 -6.96 1.36
N TYR A 33 27.14 -8.05 2.10
CA TYR A 33 28.39 -8.81 2.19
C TYR A 33 28.23 -10.23 1.65
N SER A 34 29.32 -10.77 1.12
CA SER A 34 29.47 -12.18 0.74
C SER A 34 30.90 -12.59 1.05
N ASP A 35 31.08 -13.75 1.69
CA ASP A 35 32.40 -14.26 2.11
C ASP A 35 33.24 -13.24 2.91
N GLY A 36 32.57 -12.45 3.75
CA GLY A 36 33.20 -11.45 4.62
C GLY A 36 33.67 -10.17 3.90
N GLN A 37 33.28 -9.94 2.65
CA GLN A 37 33.61 -8.73 1.88
C GLN A 37 32.34 -8.09 1.30
N PRO A 38 32.31 -6.75 1.11
CA PRO A 38 31.22 -6.10 0.39
C PRO A 38 31.09 -6.67 -1.02
N ASN A 39 29.88 -7.08 -1.40
CA ASN A 39 29.62 -7.74 -2.69
C ASN A 39 29.20 -6.75 -3.81
N GLY A 40 29.14 -5.45 -3.49
CA GLY A 40 28.75 -4.37 -4.41
C GLY A 40 27.24 -4.11 -4.51
N ASN A 41 26.41 -4.94 -3.89
CA ASN A 41 24.97 -4.72 -3.79
C ASN A 41 24.60 -3.95 -2.53
N TYR A 42 23.42 -3.34 -2.55
CA TYR A 42 22.84 -2.61 -1.44
C TYR A 42 21.46 -3.18 -1.10
N GLY A 43 21.14 -3.17 0.20
CA GLY A 43 19.87 -3.61 0.75
C GLY A 43 18.98 -2.44 1.18
N PRO A 44 18.14 -2.65 2.20
CA PRO A 44 17.29 -1.61 2.79
C PRO A 44 18.09 -0.43 3.34
N VAL A 45 17.39 0.64 3.74
CA VAL A 45 17.96 1.74 4.53
C VAL A 45 18.67 1.18 5.75
N ASP A 46 19.88 1.66 6.04
CA ASP A 46 20.66 1.26 7.21
C ASP A 46 20.09 1.90 8.49
N PRO A 47 19.45 1.12 9.39
CA PRO A 47 18.83 1.68 10.59
C PRO A 47 19.85 2.04 11.68
N THR A 48 21.11 1.64 11.53
CA THR A 48 22.17 1.82 12.53
C THR A 48 22.81 3.21 12.48
N GLN A 49 22.56 3.96 11.39
CA GLN A 49 23.16 5.27 11.16
C GLN A 49 22.21 6.40 11.59
N GLU A 50 22.58 7.17 12.62
CA GLU A 50 21.76 8.30 13.09
C GLU A 50 21.54 9.36 12.00
N ALA A 51 22.51 9.52 11.10
CA ALA A 51 22.42 10.43 9.96
C ALA A 51 21.23 10.10 9.03
N ASN A 52 20.83 8.82 8.94
CA ASN A 52 19.71 8.40 8.11
C ASN A 52 18.37 8.90 8.68
N TYR A 53 18.20 8.93 10.00
CA TYR A 53 17.01 9.50 10.63
C TYR A 53 16.94 11.03 10.47
N GLN A 54 18.08 11.71 10.48
CA GLN A 54 18.12 13.15 10.19
C GLN A 54 17.72 13.44 8.73
N PHE A 55 18.21 12.64 7.77
CA PHE A 55 17.79 12.72 6.38
C PHE A 55 16.28 12.48 6.23
N LEU A 56 15.74 11.41 6.84
CA LEU A 56 14.30 11.10 6.79
C LEU A 56 13.46 12.23 7.39
N LYS A 57 13.91 12.83 8.50
CA LYS A 57 13.24 13.99 9.09
C LYS A 57 13.18 15.17 8.12
N GLU A 58 14.27 15.49 7.45
CA GLU A 58 14.33 16.58 6.47
C GLU A 58 13.42 16.29 5.26
N LEU A 59 13.50 15.07 4.71
CA LEU A 59 12.66 14.61 3.62
C LEU A 59 11.18 14.72 3.97
N PHE A 60 10.75 14.08 5.06
CA PHE A 60 9.33 14.07 5.44
C PHE A 60 8.85 15.49 5.76
N THR A 61 9.68 16.34 6.39
CA THR A 61 9.38 17.76 6.60
C THR A 61 9.07 18.48 5.29
N GLU A 62 9.79 18.20 4.22
CA GLU A 62 9.49 18.74 2.89
C GLU A 62 8.21 18.15 2.30
N VAL A 63 8.04 16.83 2.39
CA VAL A 63 6.86 16.12 1.86
C VAL A 63 5.57 16.70 2.44
N MET A 64 5.43 16.86 3.77
CA MET A 64 4.17 17.41 4.31
C MET A 64 3.99 18.91 4.08
N LYS A 65 5.04 19.65 3.70
CA LYS A 65 4.86 21.04 3.21
C LYS A 65 4.25 21.05 1.82
N LEU A 66 4.55 20.04 0.99
CA LEU A 66 4.08 19.93 -0.39
C LEU A 66 2.71 19.26 -0.50
N PHE A 67 2.48 18.21 0.29
CA PHE A 67 1.24 17.43 0.28
C PHE A 67 0.36 17.83 1.48
N PRO A 68 -0.74 18.56 1.25
CA PRO A 68 -1.58 19.08 2.33
C PRO A 68 -2.53 18.03 2.91
N ASP A 69 -2.47 16.79 2.45
CA ASP A 69 -3.31 15.73 3.01
C ASP A 69 -2.92 15.44 4.45
N HIS A 70 -3.90 14.99 5.23
CA HIS A 70 -3.71 14.78 6.65
C HIS A 70 -2.87 13.54 6.99
N PHE A 71 -2.72 12.64 6.01
CA PHE A 71 -2.04 11.36 6.15
C PHE A 71 -0.87 11.26 5.18
N LEU A 72 0.11 10.48 5.60
CA LEU A 72 1.29 10.09 4.83
C LEU A 72 1.39 8.56 4.90
N HIS A 73 1.60 7.90 3.76
CA HIS A 73 1.90 6.47 3.75
C HIS A 73 3.41 6.30 3.94
N LEU A 74 3.80 5.58 5.00
CA LEU A 74 5.21 5.33 5.34
C LEU A 74 5.74 4.03 4.74
N GLY A 75 4.85 3.25 4.10
CA GLY A 75 5.16 1.95 3.55
C GLY A 75 5.45 0.92 4.65
N GLY A 76 6.62 0.31 4.59
CA GLY A 76 7.11 -0.68 5.55
C GLY A 76 6.84 -2.13 5.13
N ASP A 77 6.61 -2.37 3.85
CA ASP A 77 6.38 -3.70 3.29
C ASP A 77 7.68 -4.39 2.85
N GLU A 78 7.58 -5.73 2.76
CA GLU A 78 8.56 -6.64 2.14
C GLU A 78 10.04 -6.45 2.49
N VAL A 79 10.38 -5.91 3.66
CA VAL A 79 11.76 -5.58 4.03
C VAL A 79 12.68 -6.81 3.97
N PRO A 80 13.65 -6.87 3.03
CA PRO A 80 14.52 -8.03 2.90
C PRO A 80 15.67 -7.99 3.92
N PHE A 81 15.59 -8.85 4.93
CA PHE A 81 16.58 -8.90 6.03
C PHE A 81 17.96 -9.43 5.65
N GLY A 82 18.09 -10.18 4.54
CA GLY A 82 19.34 -10.88 4.20
C GLY A 82 20.56 -9.98 4.03
N CYS A 83 20.37 -8.73 3.58
CA CYS A 83 21.49 -7.78 3.47
C CYS A 83 21.95 -7.28 4.84
N TRP A 84 21.01 -6.97 5.75
CA TRP A 84 21.33 -6.62 7.14
C TRP A 84 22.05 -7.76 7.85
N GLU A 85 21.56 -8.99 7.71
CA GLU A 85 22.16 -10.19 8.30
C GLU A 85 23.56 -10.49 7.75
N SER A 86 23.83 -10.11 6.50
CA SER A 86 25.16 -10.28 5.90
C SER A 86 26.18 -9.28 6.43
N ASN A 87 25.75 -8.08 6.87
CA ASN A 87 26.63 -6.97 7.17
C ASN A 87 27.17 -7.04 8.62
N PRO A 88 28.49 -7.10 8.83
CA PRO A 88 29.08 -7.28 10.16
C PRO A 88 28.86 -6.08 11.10
N ASP A 89 28.80 -4.86 10.58
CA ASP A 89 28.57 -3.65 11.38
C ASP A 89 27.11 -3.61 11.88
N VAL A 90 26.17 -4.01 11.02
CA VAL A 90 24.76 -4.13 11.38
C VAL A 90 24.55 -5.23 12.43
N MET A 91 25.18 -6.38 12.25
CA MET A 91 25.12 -7.46 13.23
C MET A 91 25.79 -7.08 14.56
N ALA A 92 26.87 -6.30 14.54
CA ALA A 92 27.45 -5.74 15.76
C ALA A 92 26.45 -4.82 16.47
N PHE A 93 25.78 -3.92 15.73
CA PHE A 93 24.76 -3.04 16.29
C PHE A 93 23.59 -3.79 16.93
N ILE A 94 23.09 -4.85 16.28
CA ILE A 94 22.04 -5.73 16.84
C ILE A 94 22.47 -6.27 18.20
N ASN A 95 23.70 -6.80 18.30
CA ASN A 95 24.24 -7.33 19.55
C ASN A 95 24.41 -6.25 20.62
N ASP A 96 25.03 -5.11 20.27
CA ASP A 96 25.33 -4.02 21.20
C ASP A 96 24.06 -3.36 21.76
N ASN A 97 22.96 -3.35 20.99
CA ASN A 97 21.67 -2.81 21.40
C ASN A 97 20.70 -3.86 21.95
N ASN A 98 21.14 -5.11 22.14
CA ASN A 98 20.33 -6.23 22.61
C ASN A 98 19.05 -6.46 21.78
N LEU A 99 19.15 -6.27 20.46
CA LEU A 99 18.08 -6.61 19.52
C LEU A 99 18.12 -8.11 19.23
N VAL A 100 16.95 -8.73 19.01
CA VAL A 100 16.85 -10.19 18.84
C VAL A 100 17.47 -10.66 17.53
N ASP A 101 17.09 -9.99 16.44
CA ASP A 101 17.44 -10.33 15.06
C ASP A 101 17.17 -9.11 14.14
N ALA A 102 17.19 -9.33 12.83
CA ALA A 102 16.87 -8.31 11.84
C ALA A 102 15.43 -7.76 11.94
N ARG A 103 14.45 -8.54 12.45
CA ARG A 103 13.11 -8.01 12.75
C ARG A 103 13.15 -7.09 13.95
N GLY A 104 13.97 -7.42 14.96
CA GLY A 104 14.29 -6.52 16.05
C GLY A 104 14.89 -5.19 15.56
N LEU A 105 15.71 -5.23 14.51
CA LEU A 105 16.28 -4.04 13.87
C LEU A 105 15.25 -3.23 13.08
N GLU A 106 14.31 -3.87 12.38
CA GLU A 106 13.17 -3.19 11.76
C GLU A 106 12.28 -2.50 12.81
N ASN A 107 12.01 -3.18 13.93
CA ASN A 107 11.29 -2.58 15.05
C ASN A 107 12.03 -1.36 15.61
N TYR A 108 13.36 -1.44 15.72
CA TYR A 108 14.20 -0.31 16.08
C TYR A 108 14.06 0.85 15.08
N TYR A 109 14.09 0.58 13.77
CA TYR A 109 13.90 1.56 12.71
C TYR A 109 12.58 2.34 12.89
N PHE A 110 11.45 1.64 13.02
CA PHE A 110 10.17 2.30 13.20
C PHE A 110 10.04 3.01 14.55
N SER A 111 10.63 2.47 15.62
CA SER A 111 10.64 3.15 16.93
C SER A 111 11.30 4.54 16.89
N LYS A 112 12.20 4.76 15.91
CA LYS A 112 12.89 6.03 15.67
C LYS A 112 12.15 6.88 14.63
N LEU A 113 11.63 6.28 13.56
CA LEU A 113 10.91 6.97 12.49
C LEU A 113 9.56 7.53 12.95
N LEU A 114 8.74 6.73 13.64
CA LEU A 114 7.37 7.13 14.00
C LEU A 114 7.34 8.41 14.86
N PRO A 115 8.17 8.58 15.91
CA PRO A 115 8.24 9.85 16.64
C PRO A 115 8.68 11.05 15.79
N ILE A 116 9.53 10.83 14.78
CA ILE A 116 9.94 11.88 13.85
C ILE A 116 8.72 12.36 13.06
N VAL A 117 7.95 11.43 12.48
CA VAL A 117 6.76 11.75 11.68
C VAL A 117 5.62 12.31 12.53
N SER A 118 5.40 11.79 13.75
CA SER A 118 4.41 12.34 14.68
C SER A 118 4.77 13.73 15.19
N GLY A 119 6.07 14.08 15.27
CA GLY A 119 6.52 15.41 15.67
C GLY A 119 6.35 16.48 14.57
N LEU A 120 5.91 16.07 13.39
CA LEU A 120 5.68 16.93 12.25
C LEU A 120 4.19 17.30 12.15
N PRO A 121 3.81 18.35 11.38
CA PRO A 121 2.42 18.80 11.28
C PRO A 121 1.55 17.85 10.44
N THR A 122 1.51 16.57 10.79
CA THR A 122 0.53 15.61 10.29
C THR A 122 -0.76 15.85 11.05
N ASN A 123 -1.81 16.25 10.34
CA ASN A 123 -3.05 16.63 11.00
C ASN A 123 -3.96 15.43 11.33
N ASN A 124 -3.65 14.18 10.92
CA ASN A 124 -4.42 12.98 11.31
C ASN A 124 -3.62 11.65 11.39
N GLY A 125 -2.28 11.64 11.39
CA GLY A 125 -1.48 10.41 11.55
C GLY A 125 -0.87 9.86 10.26
N TYR A 126 -0.50 8.59 10.26
CA TYR A 126 0.20 7.91 9.15
C TYR A 126 -0.41 6.54 8.85
N ILE A 127 -0.09 6.04 7.65
CA ILE A 127 -0.54 4.74 7.15
C ILE A 127 0.69 3.86 6.94
N VAL A 128 0.56 2.59 7.26
CA VAL A 128 1.62 1.58 7.09
C VAL A 128 1.05 0.32 6.45
N TRP A 129 1.86 -0.41 5.70
CA TRP A 129 1.50 -1.75 5.26
C TRP A 129 1.42 -2.72 6.45
N GLU A 130 0.67 -3.81 6.27
CA GLU A 130 0.36 -4.78 7.34
C GLU A 130 1.59 -5.41 8.00
N GLU A 131 2.74 -5.48 7.32
CA GLU A 131 4.01 -5.98 7.87
C GLU A 131 4.41 -5.25 9.17
N VAL A 132 4.26 -3.93 9.21
CA VAL A 132 4.64 -3.13 10.38
C VAL A 132 3.83 -3.54 11.60
N PHE A 133 2.52 -3.77 11.42
CA PHE A 133 1.65 -4.31 12.46
C PHE A 133 2.03 -5.76 12.82
N ASN A 134 2.25 -6.61 11.80
CA ASN A 134 2.55 -8.03 11.97
C ASN A 134 3.88 -8.31 12.66
N ASN A 135 4.86 -7.42 12.51
CA ASN A 135 6.15 -7.49 13.17
C ASN A 135 6.15 -6.90 14.59
N ASN A 136 4.97 -6.52 15.10
CA ASN A 136 4.72 -5.98 16.44
C ASN A 136 5.44 -4.65 16.71
N VAL A 137 5.57 -3.81 15.70
CA VAL A 137 5.98 -2.41 15.90
C VAL A 137 4.94 -1.71 16.78
N ALA A 138 5.41 -0.91 17.74
CA ALA A 138 4.53 -0.06 18.54
C ALA A 138 3.96 1.07 17.68
N LEU A 139 2.69 0.96 17.30
CA LEU A 139 1.97 1.94 16.49
C LEU A 139 1.20 2.93 17.37
N ALA A 140 1.01 4.15 16.88
CA ALA A 140 0.12 5.12 17.52
C ALA A 140 -1.34 4.73 17.26
N ASN A 141 -2.25 5.02 18.20
CA ASN A 141 -3.65 4.58 18.12
C ASN A 141 -4.40 5.10 16.87
N ASP A 142 -3.95 6.21 16.30
CA ASP A 142 -4.48 6.83 15.08
C ASP A 142 -3.81 6.32 13.80
N THR A 143 -2.94 5.31 13.89
CA THR A 143 -2.35 4.64 12.72
C THR A 143 -3.42 3.85 11.96
N ILE A 144 -3.42 3.96 10.64
CA ILE A 144 -4.19 3.09 9.77
C ILE A 144 -3.27 1.98 9.25
N VAL A 145 -3.71 0.73 9.37
CA VAL A 145 -3.01 -0.43 8.80
C VAL A 145 -3.64 -0.78 7.45
N HIS A 146 -2.81 -0.83 6.41
CA HIS A 146 -3.22 -1.15 5.05
C HIS A 146 -2.95 -2.63 4.75
N ILE A 147 -4.02 -3.39 4.55
CA ILE A 147 -4.03 -4.84 4.39
C ILE A 147 -4.01 -5.17 2.89
N TRP A 148 -2.96 -5.86 2.46
CA TRP A 148 -2.63 -6.02 1.04
C TRP A 148 -2.26 -7.44 0.63
N LYS A 149 -1.95 -8.32 1.59
CA LYS A 149 -1.54 -9.69 1.27
C LYS A 149 -2.73 -10.62 1.21
N SER A 150 -2.49 -11.77 0.60
CA SER A 150 -3.44 -12.88 0.41
C SER A 150 -4.35 -12.75 -0.81
N GLU A 151 -4.03 -11.83 -1.73
CA GLU A 151 -4.71 -11.68 -3.03
C GLU A 151 -6.25 -11.67 -2.86
N ASP A 152 -6.97 -12.53 -3.58
CA ASP A 152 -8.42 -12.65 -3.51
C ASP A 152 -8.90 -13.73 -2.51
N ASN A 153 -8.08 -14.16 -1.55
CA ASN A 153 -8.46 -15.14 -0.54
C ASN A 153 -9.16 -14.48 0.67
N PRO A 154 -10.51 -14.51 0.75
CA PRO A 154 -11.24 -13.85 1.83
C PRO A 154 -11.02 -14.47 3.20
N THR A 155 -10.56 -15.71 3.29
CA THR A 155 -10.32 -16.32 4.60
C THR A 155 -9.12 -15.68 5.28
N GLU A 156 -8.08 -15.34 4.53
CA GLU A 156 -6.83 -14.83 5.10
C GLU A 156 -6.89 -13.31 5.30
N PHE A 157 -7.32 -12.53 4.30
CA PHE A 157 -7.42 -11.08 4.51
C PHE A 157 -8.49 -10.72 5.56
N ASN A 158 -9.58 -11.48 5.70
CA ASN A 158 -10.56 -11.21 6.77
C ASN A 158 -9.97 -11.47 8.16
N LYS A 159 -9.15 -12.52 8.33
CA LYS A 159 -8.44 -12.74 9.60
C LYS A 159 -7.50 -11.58 9.93
N GLU A 160 -6.86 -11.00 8.91
CA GLU A 160 -5.99 -9.85 9.13
C GLU A 160 -6.79 -8.60 9.52
N ILE A 161 -7.92 -8.35 8.85
CA ILE A 161 -8.84 -7.27 9.24
C ILE A 161 -9.34 -7.47 10.68
N GLU A 162 -9.68 -8.71 11.06
CA GLU A 162 -10.07 -9.05 12.43
C GLU A 162 -8.97 -8.72 13.44
N ARG A 163 -7.72 -9.10 13.16
CA ARG A 163 -6.58 -8.85 14.05
C ARG A 163 -6.32 -7.36 14.22
N VAL A 164 -6.28 -6.61 13.11
CA VAL A 164 -6.03 -5.16 13.11
C VAL A 164 -7.13 -4.42 13.87
N THR A 165 -8.40 -4.71 13.56
CA THR A 165 -9.53 -4.03 14.21
C THR A 165 -9.74 -4.47 15.65
N ALA A 166 -9.41 -5.71 16.03
CA ALA A 166 -9.38 -6.16 17.42
C ALA A 166 -8.28 -5.47 18.24
N ALA A 167 -7.17 -5.11 17.62
CA ALA A 167 -6.12 -4.31 18.23
C ALA A 167 -6.47 -2.81 18.35
N GLY A 168 -7.62 -2.40 17.78
CA GLY A 168 -8.15 -1.04 17.89
C GLY A 168 -7.67 -0.07 16.80
N TYR A 169 -6.93 -0.56 15.80
CA TYR A 169 -6.47 0.25 14.68
C TYR A 169 -7.51 0.34 13.57
N GLN A 170 -7.48 1.44 12.83
CA GLN A 170 -8.23 1.57 11.59
C GLN A 170 -7.60 0.67 10.51
N ALA A 171 -8.43 0.11 9.64
CA ALA A 171 -8.02 -0.78 8.57
C ALA A 171 -8.42 -0.23 7.20
N LEU A 172 -7.53 -0.40 6.22
CA LEU A 172 -7.74 -0.12 4.80
C LEU A 172 -7.45 -1.40 4.01
N LEU A 173 -8.28 -1.74 3.02
CA LEU A 173 -8.13 -3.00 2.26
C LEU A 173 -7.71 -2.73 0.80
N SER A 174 -6.68 -3.42 0.33
CA SER A 174 -6.36 -3.50 -1.10
C SER A 174 -6.08 -4.91 -1.61
N SER A 175 -5.90 -5.91 -0.73
CA SER A 175 -5.52 -7.29 -1.07
C SER A 175 -6.24 -7.86 -2.30
N CYS A 176 -7.56 -7.84 -2.27
CA CYS A 176 -8.39 -8.39 -3.34
C CYS A 176 -8.48 -7.48 -4.58
N TRP A 177 -7.95 -6.26 -4.54
CA TRP A 177 -8.10 -5.21 -5.56
C TRP A 177 -6.78 -4.86 -6.26
N TYR A 178 -5.91 -5.85 -6.46
CA TYR A 178 -4.70 -5.73 -7.25
C TYR A 178 -5.04 -5.80 -8.74
N LEU A 179 -5.19 -4.62 -9.35
CA LEU A 179 -5.54 -4.48 -10.78
C LEU A 179 -4.32 -4.74 -11.67
N ASN A 180 -3.10 -4.61 -11.17
CA ASN A 180 -1.90 -4.99 -11.91
C ASN A 180 -1.86 -6.50 -12.22
N TYR A 181 -2.53 -7.33 -11.42
CA TYR A 181 -2.70 -8.76 -11.70
C TYR A 181 -3.81 -8.99 -12.73
N ILE A 182 -3.42 -9.05 -14.00
CA ILE A 182 -4.33 -9.33 -15.11
C ILE A 182 -4.56 -10.84 -15.27
N SER A 183 -5.80 -11.22 -15.57
CA SER A 183 -6.17 -12.59 -15.92
C SER A 183 -7.13 -12.60 -17.10
N TYR A 184 -7.14 -13.70 -17.87
CA TYR A 184 -8.05 -13.83 -19.01
C TYR A 184 -9.51 -13.91 -18.57
N GLY A 185 -10.39 -13.14 -19.23
CA GLY A 185 -11.84 -13.17 -19.02
C GLY A 185 -12.36 -11.97 -18.22
N GLU A 186 -13.56 -12.13 -17.64
CA GLU A 186 -14.24 -11.11 -16.83
C GLU A 186 -13.70 -11.10 -15.38
N ASP A 187 -12.43 -10.75 -15.23
CA ASP A 187 -11.75 -10.72 -13.92
C ASP A 187 -12.28 -9.65 -12.96
N TRP A 188 -13.16 -8.76 -13.43
CA TRP A 188 -13.81 -7.76 -12.58
C TRP A 188 -14.79 -8.36 -11.57
N HIS A 189 -15.28 -9.59 -11.79
CA HIS A 189 -16.19 -10.27 -10.84
C HIS A 189 -15.56 -10.41 -9.45
N LYS A 190 -14.33 -10.93 -9.35
CA LYS A 190 -13.63 -11.08 -8.06
C LYS A 190 -13.43 -9.73 -7.33
N TYR A 191 -13.18 -8.66 -8.08
CA TYR A 191 -13.05 -7.31 -7.52
C TYR A 191 -14.38 -6.79 -6.99
N TYR A 192 -15.47 -7.04 -7.71
CA TYR A 192 -16.80 -6.63 -7.31
C TYR A 192 -17.29 -7.44 -6.10
N GLU A 193 -17.04 -8.75 -6.06
CA GLU A 193 -17.45 -9.66 -4.99
C GLU A 193 -16.64 -9.50 -3.69
N CYS A 194 -15.47 -8.86 -3.75
CA CYS A 194 -14.71 -8.57 -2.54
C CYS A 194 -15.48 -7.65 -1.58
N ASP A 195 -15.67 -8.12 -0.34
CA ASP A 195 -16.41 -7.42 0.70
C ASP A 195 -15.49 -7.05 1.88
N PRO A 196 -15.09 -5.77 2.04
CA PRO A 196 -14.26 -5.35 3.19
C PRO A 196 -15.00 -5.49 4.53
N GLN A 197 -16.33 -5.63 4.52
CA GLN A 197 -17.15 -5.87 5.70
C GLN A 197 -17.48 -7.36 5.90
N GLY A 198 -16.85 -8.28 5.15
CA GLY A 198 -17.13 -9.72 5.21
C GLY A 198 -16.54 -10.47 6.42
N PHE A 199 -15.67 -9.84 7.21
CA PHE A 199 -14.99 -10.47 8.35
C PHE A 199 -15.91 -10.68 9.59
N ASN A 200 -15.49 -11.44 10.60
CA ASN A 200 -16.24 -11.59 11.85
C ASN A 200 -15.79 -10.55 12.90
N GLY A 201 -16.68 -9.64 13.30
CA GLY A 201 -16.33 -8.63 14.31
C GLY A 201 -17.54 -7.94 14.92
N THR A 202 -17.32 -7.25 16.04
CA THR A 202 -18.33 -6.40 16.68
C THR A 202 -18.68 -5.20 15.80
N ALA A 203 -19.82 -4.54 16.09
CA ALA A 203 -20.19 -3.31 15.39
C ALA A 203 -19.12 -2.21 15.51
N GLU A 204 -18.38 -2.18 16.63
CA GLU A 204 -17.28 -1.26 16.87
C GLU A 204 -16.05 -1.61 16.01
N GLN A 205 -15.69 -2.89 15.91
CA GLN A 205 -14.59 -3.34 15.02
C GLN A 205 -14.92 -3.05 13.55
N LYS A 206 -16.17 -3.26 13.13
CA LYS A 206 -16.64 -2.97 11.77
C LYS A 206 -16.49 -1.50 11.38
N LYS A 207 -16.61 -0.58 12.33
CA LYS A 207 -16.40 0.87 12.11
C LYS A 207 -14.94 1.26 11.89
N LEU A 208 -13.99 0.41 12.32
CA LEU A 208 -12.56 0.64 12.11
C LEU A 208 -12.14 0.30 10.67
N MET A 209 -12.95 -0.48 9.94
CA MET A 209 -12.75 -0.72 8.51
C MET A 209 -13.24 0.50 7.71
N ILE A 210 -12.30 1.37 7.30
CA ILE A 210 -12.63 2.71 6.77
C ILE A 210 -12.73 2.80 5.24
N GLY A 211 -12.42 1.73 4.52
CA GLY A 211 -12.54 1.69 3.06
C GLY A 211 -11.46 0.83 2.42
N GLY A 212 -11.00 1.21 1.24
CA GLY A 212 -9.88 0.53 0.61
C GLY A 212 -9.47 1.14 -0.72
N GLU A 213 -8.51 0.50 -1.37
CA GLU A 213 -7.83 1.03 -2.55
C GLU A 213 -7.68 -0.04 -3.63
N ALA A 214 -7.86 0.37 -4.88
CA ALA A 214 -7.51 -0.45 -6.03
C ALA A 214 -6.05 -0.16 -6.43
N CYS A 215 -5.18 -1.15 -6.31
CA CYS A 215 -3.75 -0.98 -6.55
C CYS A 215 -3.39 -1.28 -8.02
N VAL A 216 -2.56 -0.42 -8.61
CA VAL A 216 -2.01 -0.57 -9.96
C VAL A 216 -0.49 -0.42 -9.87
N TRP A 217 0.19 -1.47 -9.44
CA TRP A 217 1.65 -1.50 -9.36
C TRP A 217 2.32 -1.45 -10.75
N GLY A 218 3.49 -0.83 -10.81
CA GLY A 218 4.09 -0.33 -12.06
C GLY A 218 5.04 -1.27 -12.80
N GLU A 219 5.22 -2.53 -12.36
CA GLU A 219 6.26 -3.43 -12.89
C GLU A 219 6.08 -3.68 -14.40
N PHE A 220 4.84 -3.76 -14.86
CA PHE A 220 4.47 -4.00 -16.27
C PHE A 220 3.51 -2.92 -16.81
N ILE A 221 3.39 -1.81 -16.10
CA ILE A 221 2.40 -0.78 -16.36
C ILE A 221 3.07 0.58 -16.50
N ASP A 222 2.80 1.25 -17.61
CA ASP A 222 3.25 2.60 -17.86
C ASP A 222 2.16 3.41 -18.57
N ARG A 223 2.54 4.58 -19.10
CA ARG A 223 1.62 5.45 -19.84
C ARG A 223 0.89 4.76 -21.01
N THR A 224 1.45 3.68 -21.56
CA THR A 224 0.93 3.02 -22.76
C THR A 224 -0.30 2.16 -22.46
N ASN A 225 -0.44 1.66 -21.23
CA ASN A 225 -1.46 0.68 -20.87
C ASN A 225 -2.21 0.99 -19.57
N ILE A 226 -1.81 2.00 -18.78
CA ILE A 226 -2.41 2.29 -17.47
C ILE A 226 -3.93 2.49 -17.54
N ILE A 227 -4.45 3.26 -18.51
CA ILE A 227 -5.90 3.52 -18.61
C ILE A 227 -6.68 2.24 -18.93
N THR A 228 -6.18 1.43 -19.87
CA THR A 228 -6.83 0.18 -20.29
C THR A 228 -6.78 -0.88 -19.20
N ILE A 229 -5.72 -0.91 -18.40
CA ILE A 229 -5.59 -1.85 -17.28
C ILE A 229 -6.50 -1.41 -16.13
N SER A 230 -6.47 -0.13 -15.75
CA SER A 230 -7.24 0.36 -14.61
C SER A 230 -8.75 0.39 -14.88
N TRP A 231 -9.18 0.75 -16.09
CA TRP A 231 -10.59 1.01 -16.38
C TRP A 231 -11.15 0.10 -17.46
N PRO A 232 -12.38 -0.43 -17.28
CA PRO A 232 -13.35 -0.12 -16.23
C PRO A 232 -13.22 -0.96 -14.95
N ARG A 233 -12.20 -1.83 -14.82
CA ARG A 233 -12.06 -2.75 -13.65
C ARG A 233 -12.07 -2.02 -12.31
N GLY A 234 -11.37 -0.90 -12.16
CA GLY A 234 -11.41 -0.06 -10.96
C GLY A 234 -12.78 0.56 -10.64
N SER A 235 -13.71 0.61 -11.61
CA SER A 235 -15.06 1.13 -11.37
C SER A 235 -15.87 0.22 -10.45
N VAL A 236 -15.61 -1.09 -10.47
CA VAL A 236 -16.36 -2.05 -9.65
C VAL A 236 -15.92 -1.97 -8.20
N VAL A 237 -14.63 -1.66 -7.97
CA VAL A 237 -14.09 -1.32 -6.66
C VAL A 237 -14.71 -0.01 -6.15
N ALA A 238 -14.81 1.00 -7.02
CA ALA A 238 -15.45 2.27 -6.67
C ALA A 238 -16.94 2.08 -6.30
N GLU A 239 -17.68 1.23 -7.02
CA GLU A 239 -19.08 0.94 -6.71
C GLU A 239 -19.20 0.20 -5.37
N ARG A 240 -18.32 -0.76 -5.09
CA ARG A 240 -18.27 -1.50 -3.82
C ARG A 240 -17.97 -0.60 -2.62
N LEU A 241 -17.08 0.37 -2.77
CA LEU A 241 -16.71 1.31 -1.70
C LEU A 241 -17.73 2.43 -1.49
N TRP A 242 -18.61 2.68 -2.46
CA TRP A 242 -19.59 3.77 -2.41
C TRP A 242 -21.01 3.30 -2.07
N SER A 243 -21.45 2.20 -2.69
CA SER A 243 -22.85 1.77 -2.66
C SER A 243 -23.14 0.87 -1.47
N ASP A 244 -24.42 0.66 -1.20
CA ASP A 244 -24.84 -0.28 -0.16
C ASP A 244 -24.34 -1.70 -0.48
N ALA A 245 -23.86 -2.41 0.55
CA ALA A 245 -23.34 -3.77 0.45
C ALA A 245 -24.40 -4.73 -0.13
N GLU A 246 -25.68 -4.53 0.20
CA GLU A 246 -26.79 -5.35 -0.31
C GLU A 246 -26.97 -5.21 -1.82
N GLN A 247 -26.62 -4.05 -2.39
CA GLN A 247 -26.76 -3.77 -3.83
C GLN A 247 -25.56 -4.19 -4.66
N THR A 248 -24.46 -4.54 -3.99
CA THR A 248 -23.16 -4.77 -4.64
C THR A 248 -22.75 -6.24 -4.69
N SER A 249 -23.68 -7.18 -4.54
CA SER A 249 -23.39 -8.62 -4.47
C SER A 249 -23.70 -9.42 -5.75
N ASN A 250 -24.34 -8.81 -6.75
CA ASN A 250 -24.81 -9.51 -7.95
C ASN A 250 -24.14 -8.94 -9.21
N THR A 251 -23.27 -9.74 -9.83
CA THR A 251 -22.52 -9.39 -11.05
C THR A 251 -23.42 -9.29 -12.29
N ASP A 252 -24.45 -10.13 -12.42
CA ASP A 252 -25.42 -10.06 -13.53
C ASP A 252 -26.17 -8.73 -13.57
N LEU A 253 -26.48 -8.16 -12.40
CA LEU A 253 -27.12 -6.83 -12.29
C LEU A 253 -26.13 -5.67 -12.47
N ALA A 254 -24.83 -5.92 -12.25
CA ALA A 254 -23.77 -4.92 -12.41
C ALA A 254 -23.31 -4.78 -13.87
N GLY A 255 -23.17 -5.90 -14.58
CA GLY A 255 -22.64 -5.96 -15.94
C GLY A 255 -23.24 -4.93 -16.91
N PRO A 256 -24.58 -4.84 -17.06
CA PRO A 256 -25.20 -3.87 -17.96
C PRO A 256 -24.90 -2.40 -17.60
N ARG A 257 -24.80 -2.08 -16.29
CA ARG A 257 -24.49 -0.71 -15.82
C ARG A 257 -23.01 -0.38 -16.01
N LEU A 258 -22.14 -1.36 -15.80
CA LEU A 258 -20.70 -1.24 -16.00
C LEU A 258 -20.35 -1.06 -17.48
N GLU A 259 -21.02 -1.79 -18.37
CA GLU A 259 -20.88 -1.63 -19.83
C GLU A 259 -21.29 -0.23 -20.28
N GLU A 260 -22.45 0.27 -19.81
CA GLU A 260 -22.87 1.64 -20.08
C GLU A 260 -21.87 2.68 -19.49
N GLN A 261 -21.33 2.42 -18.30
CA GLN A 261 -20.28 3.27 -17.72
C GLN A 261 -19.00 3.26 -18.56
N ARG A 262 -18.55 2.11 -19.08
CA ARG A 262 -17.39 2.00 -19.99
C ARG A 262 -17.62 2.84 -21.25
N ARG A 263 -18.82 2.78 -21.84
CA ARG A 263 -19.20 3.61 -22.99
C ARG A 263 -19.11 5.10 -22.67
N ARG A 264 -19.61 5.52 -21.49
CA ARG A 264 -19.48 6.91 -21.04
C ARG A 264 -18.03 7.35 -20.85
N MET A 265 -17.15 6.47 -20.34
CA MET A 265 -15.71 6.77 -20.23
C MET A 265 -15.09 6.97 -21.62
N TYR A 266 -15.40 6.08 -22.56
CA TYR A 266 -14.91 6.16 -23.93
C TYR A 266 -15.35 7.45 -24.62
N ASN A 267 -16.64 7.81 -24.52
CA ASN A 267 -17.18 9.07 -25.04
C ASN A 267 -16.55 10.33 -24.42
N ARG A 268 -15.88 10.20 -23.27
CA ARG A 268 -15.15 11.29 -22.60
C ARG A 268 -13.64 11.28 -22.92
N GLY A 269 -13.20 10.44 -23.84
CA GLY A 269 -11.80 10.33 -24.27
C GLY A 269 -10.94 9.44 -23.39
N HIS A 270 -11.53 8.57 -22.57
CA HIS A 270 -10.79 7.59 -21.77
C HIS A 270 -10.86 6.20 -22.42
N MET A 271 -9.71 5.66 -22.81
CA MET A 271 -9.59 4.35 -23.46
C MET A 271 -9.79 3.19 -22.47
N ALA A 272 -10.99 3.06 -21.90
CA ALA A 272 -11.36 1.95 -21.02
C ALA A 272 -11.53 0.65 -21.82
N ALA A 273 -10.97 -0.44 -21.32
CA ALA A 273 -11.01 -1.75 -21.95
C ALA A 273 -12.45 -2.30 -22.06
N PRO A 274 -12.76 -3.12 -23.09
CA PRO A 274 -14.03 -3.84 -23.14
C PRO A 274 -14.11 -4.90 -22.02
N LEU A 275 -15.32 -5.20 -21.56
CA LEU A 275 -15.58 -6.20 -20.52
C LEU A 275 -15.82 -7.59 -21.14
N ASN A 276 -16.56 -7.64 -22.24
CA ASN A 276 -16.94 -8.84 -22.97
C ASN A 276 -17.30 -8.48 -24.43
N PRO A 277 -17.70 -9.44 -25.29
CA PRO A 277 -18.12 -9.14 -26.65
C PRO A 277 -19.32 -8.17 -26.69
N SER A 278 -19.04 -6.91 -27.03
CA SER A 278 -20.01 -5.81 -27.12
C SER A 278 -19.48 -4.78 -28.14
N TYR A 279 -20.25 -3.71 -28.38
CA TYR A 279 -19.83 -2.56 -29.17
C TYR A 279 -20.32 -1.25 -28.54
N CYS A 280 -19.56 -0.16 -28.75
CA CYS A 280 -20.00 1.21 -28.55
C CYS A 280 -20.05 1.92 -29.92
N MET A 281 -20.98 2.86 -30.10
CA MET A 281 -20.99 3.70 -31.31
C MET A 281 -19.70 4.48 -31.48
N ALA A 282 -19.07 4.91 -30.38
CA ALA A 282 -17.80 5.61 -30.43
C ALA A 282 -16.61 4.72 -30.82
N ASP A 283 -16.75 3.39 -30.83
CA ASP A 283 -15.71 2.50 -31.36
C ASP A 283 -15.67 2.52 -32.92
N LEU A 284 -16.64 3.20 -33.57
CA LEU A 284 -16.80 3.25 -35.04
C LEU A 284 -16.32 4.56 -35.69
N ASP A 285 -16.01 5.59 -34.90
CA ASP A 285 -15.59 6.93 -35.34
C ASP A 285 -14.08 7.15 -35.15
#